data_AF-A0A7X5VE88-F1
#
_entry.id   AF-A0A7X5VE88-F1
#
_cell.length_a   1.000
_cell.length_b   1.000
_cell.length_c   1.000
_cell.angle_alpha   90.00
_cell.angle_beta   90.00
_cell.angle_gamma   90.00
#
_symmetry.space_group_name_H-M   'P 1'
#
loop_
_entity.id
_entity.type
_entity.pdbx_description
1 polymer ?
#
loop_
_entity_poly.entity_id
_entity_poly.type
_entity_poly.pdbx_seq_one_letter_code
_entity_poly.pdbx_strand_id
1 'polypeptide(L)' 'MTMDDPFLRKLDVEVEADIAMNAAGTPPDDEDPAEWLIDPFEVEVEAADLNSLHSAIEALETDEGPYPPADE' A
#
# COMPACT_ATOMS: atom_id res chain seq x y z
N MET A 1 18.14 17.01 3.10
CA MET A 1 17.62 17.06 1.73
C MET A 1 16.38 16.21 1.76
N THR A 2 15.27 16.81 2.19
CA THR A 2 13.95 16.18 2.24
C THR A 2 13.41 16.19 0.82
N MET A 3 13.37 15.06 0.13
CA MET A 3 12.83 15.00 -1.23
C MET A 3 12.74 13.54 -1.67
N ASP A 4 11.54 12.97 -1.47
CA ASP A 4 11.00 11.79 -2.13
C ASP A 4 11.97 10.59 -2.21
N ASP A 5 11.92 9.66 -1.26
CA ASP A 5 12.46 8.31 -1.51
C ASP A 5 11.76 7.75 -2.76
N PRO A 6 12.49 7.55 -3.89
CA PRO A 6 11.89 7.04 -5.13
C PRO A 6 11.28 5.65 -4.95
N PHE A 7 11.73 4.90 -3.95
CA PHE A 7 11.15 3.63 -3.57
C PHE A 7 9.81 3.81 -2.86
N LEU A 8 9.74 4.64 -1.81
CA LEU A 8 8.48 4.88 -1.08
C LEU A 8 7.42 5.44 -2.01
N ARG A 9 7.78 6.38 -2.87
CA ARG A 9 6.85 6.97 -3.84
C ARG A 9 6.37 5.99 -4.90
N LYS A 10 7.21 5.04 -5.31
CA LYS A 10 6.79 3.96 -6.22
C LYS A 10 5.84 2.99 -5.51
N LEU A 11 6.17 2.64 -4.27
CA LEU A 11 5.37 1.75 -3.44
C LEU A 11 4.00 2.36 -3.13
N ASP A 12 3.94 3.67 -2.85
CA ASP A 12 2.71 4.42 -2.62
C ASP A 12 1.73 4.29 -3.79
N VAL A 13 2.21 4.54 -5.01
CA VAL A 13 1.42 4.39 -6.25
C VAL A 13 0.94 2.95 -6.46
N GLU A 14 1.76 1.95 -6.12
CA GLU A 14 1.37 0.53 -6.22
C GLU A 14 0.25 0.21 -5.21
N VAL A 15 0.36 0.68 -3.98
CA VAL A 15 -0.65 0.47 -2.93
C VAL A 15 -1.95 1.21 -3.24
N GLU A 16 -1.91 2.45 -3.77
CA GLU A 16 -3.11 3.16 -4.23
C GLU A 16 -3.86 2.38 -5.33
N ALA A 17 -3.11 1.75 -6.25
CA ALA A 17 -3.70 0.92 -7.30
C ALA A 17 -4.37 -0.33 -6.72
N ASP A 18 -3.74 -0.99 -5.76
CA ASP A 18 -4.29 -2.17 -5.08
C ASP A 18 -5.55 -1.82 -4.26
N ILE A 19 -5.57 -0.67 -3.57
CA ILE A 19 -6.77 -0.17 -2.88
C ILE A 19 -7.93 0.02 -3.86
N ALA A 20 -7.65 0.63 -5.02
CA ALA A 20 -8.67 0.86 -6.04
C ALA A 20 -9.18 -0.45 -6.65
N MET A 21 -8.29 -1.42 -6.87
CA MET A 21 -8.63 -2.75 -7.40
C MET A 21 -9.50 -3.55 -6.41
N ASN A 22 -9.10 -3.57 -5.13
CA ASN A 22 -9.87 -4.22 -4.07
C ASN A 22 -11.27 -3.59 -3.93
N ALA A 23 -11.36 -2.25 -3.95
CA ALA A 23 -12.63 -1.53 -3.91
C ALA A 23 -13.54 -1.80 -5.13
N ALA A 24 -12.94 -2.03 -6.30
CA ALA A 24 -13.66 -2.39 -7.52
C ALA A 24 -14.16 -3.85 -7.51
N GLY A 25 -13.70 -4.69 -6.57
CA GLY A 25 -13.97 -6.13 -6.55
C GLY A 25 -13.57 -6.79 -7.86
N THR A 26 -12.53 -6.27 -8.51
CA THR A 26 -12.09 -6.74 -9.83
C THR A 26 -10.91 -7.68 -9.63
N PRO A 27 -10.96 -8.91 -10.17
CA PRO A 27 -9.82 -9.82 -10.12
C PRO A 27 -8.61 -9.24 -10.88
N PRO A 28 -7.38 -9.64 -10.50
CA PRO A 28 -6.18 -9.40 -11.29
C PRO A 28 -6.35 -9.88 -12.75
N ASP A 29 -5.70 -9.18 -13.68
CA ASP A 29 -5.79 -9.48 -15.13
C ASP A 29 -5.32 -10.90 -15.51
N ASP A 30 -4.53 -11.55 -14.65
CA ASP A 30 -4.00 -12.90 -14.83
C ASP A 30 -4.85 -14.01 -14.22
N GLU A 31 -5.97 -13.67 -13.56
CA GLU A 31 -6.91 -14.63 -12.97
C GLU A 31 -8.23 -14.73 -13.75
N ASP A 32 -8.80 -15.94 -13.85
CA ASP A 32 -10.12 -16.12 -14.46
C ASP A 32 -11.21 -15.57 -13.51
N PRO A 33 -12.02 -14.57 -13.93
CA PRO A 33 -13.07 -14.02 -13.09
C PRO A 33 -14.12 -15.03 -12.63
N ALA A 34 -14.27 -16.16 -13.33
CA ALA A 34 -15.17 -17.23 -12.94
C ALA A 34 -14.63 -18.09 -11.78
N GLU A 35 -13.31 -18.09 -11.56
CA GLU A 35 -12.65 -18.79 -10.46
C GLU A 35 -12.44 -17.88 -9.25
N TRP A 36 -12.50 -16.56 -9.45
CA TRP A 36 -12.42 -15.54 -8.40
C TRP A 36 -13.72 -15.43 -7.58
N LEU A 37 -13.79 -16.18 -6.47
CA LEU A 37 -14.86 -16.08 -5.48
C LEU A 37 -14.49 -15.07 -4.40
N ILE A 38 -15.17 -13.93 -4.38
CA ILE A 38 -14.95 -12.89 -3.37
C ILE A 38 -15.69 -13.22 -2.08
N ASP A 39 -14.96 -13.40 -0.99
CA ASP A 39 -15.51 -13.37 0.37
C ASP A 39 -15.54 -11.90 0.87
N PRO A 40 -16.72 -11.35 1.20
CA PRO A 40 -16.84 -10.00 1.74
C PRO A 40 -15.96 -9.73 2.97
N PHE A 41 -15.73 -10.75 3.80
CA PHE A 41 -14.86 -10.60 4.97
C PHE A 41 -13.39 -10.47 4.56
N GLU A 42 -12.93 -11.25 3.58
CA GLU A 42 -11.56 -11.16 3.08
C GLU A 42 -11.30 -9.79 2.44
N VAL A 43 -12.28 -9.24 1.70
CA VAL A 43 -12.21 -7.88 1.12
C VAL A 43 -12.06 -6.82 2.20
N GLU A 44 -12.82 -6.93 3.30
CA GLU A 44 -12.73 -5.97 4.42
C GLU A 44 -11.37 -6.03 5.12
N VAL A 45 -10.81 -7.23 5.30
CA VAL A 45 -9.47 -7.43 5.88
C VAL A 45 -8.39 -6.86 4.97
N GLU A 46 -8.43 -7.20 3.68
CA GLU A 46 -7.48 -6.69 2.70
C GLU A 46 -7.55 -5.17 2.57
N ALA A 47 -8.75 -4.59 2.61
CA ALA A 47 -8.91 -3.14 2.64
C ALA A 47 -8.25 -2.52 3.87
N ALA A 48 -8.41 -3.12 5.05
CA ALA A 48 -7.78 -2.62 6.28
C ALA A 48 -6.24 -2.70 6.20
N ASP A 49 -5.71 -3.81 5.68
CA ASP A 49 -4.27 -4.04 5.54
C ASP A 49 -3.64 -3.06 4.55
N LEU A 50 -4.25 -2.84 3.39
CA LEU A 50 -3.78 -1.89 2.38
C LEU A 50 -3.79 -0.45 2.90
N ASN A 51 -4.85 -0.04 3.61
CA ASN A 51 -4.91 1.30 4.23
C ASN A 51 -3.88 1.49 5.35
N SER A 52 -3.59 0.42 6.11
CA SER A 52 -2.53 0.42 7.12
C SER A 52 -1.16 0.58 6.48
N LEU A 53 -0.88 -0.14 5.38
CA LEU A 53 0.36 -0.02 4.62
C LEU A 53 0.54 1.38 4.03
N HIS A 54 -0.49 1.94 3.40
CA HIS A 54 -0.48 3.31 2.87
C HIS A 54 -0.14 4.34 3.97
N SER A 55 -0.79 4.23 5.13
CA SER A 55 -0.50 5.12 6.27
C SER A 55 0.94 4.98 6.79
N ALA A 56 1.53 3.79 6.71
CA ALA A 56 2.92 3.57 7.11
C ALA A 56 3.91 4.19 6.10
N ILE A 57 3.59 4.14 4.80
CA ILE A 57 4.38 4.79 3.75
C ILE A 57 4.34 6.31 3.94
N GLU A 58 3.15 6.90 4.11
CA GLU A 58 2.99 8.33 4.40
C GLU A 58 3.82 8.73 5.64
N ALA A 59 3.77 7.94 6.71
CA ALA A 59 4.54 8.20 7.91
C ALA A 59 6.06 8.21 7.63
N LEU A 60 6.57 7.22 6.89
CA LEU A 60 7.99 7.13 6.54
C LEU A 60 8.45 8.28 5.64
N GLU A 61 7.64 8.68 4.65
CA GLU A 61 7.93 9.84 3.80
C GLU A 61 8.02 11.14 4.60
N THR A 62 7.23 11.26 5.68
CA THR A 62 7.28 12.42 6.58
C THR A 62 8.41 12.34 7.63
N ASP A 63 8.89 11.13 7.95
CA ASP A 63 9.94 10.87 8.96
C ASP A 63 11.36 10.92 8.38
N GLU A 64 11.55 11.15 7.07
CA GLU A 64 12.86 11.37 6.44
C GLU A 64 13.58 12.69 6.86
N GLY A 65 13.30 13.18 8.07
CA GLY A 65 14.17 14.09 8.78
C GLY A 65 15.50 13.42 9.14
N PRO A 66 16.58 14.20 9.38
CA PRO A 66 17.88 13.62 9.71
C PRO A 66 17.80 12.85 11.03
N TYR A 67 17.90 11.52 10.94
CA TYR A 67 18.15 10.65 12.09
C TYR A 67 19.47 11.11 12.75
N PRO A 68 19.49 11.53 14.02
CA PRO A 68 20.74 11.85 14.68
C PRO A 68 21.60 10.57 14.72
N PRO A 69 22.93 10.66 14.49
CA PRO A 69 23.79 9.49 14.62
C PRO A 69 23.60 8.91 16.02
N ALA A 70 23.43 7.60 16.11
CA ALA A 70 23.45 6.91 17.39
C ALA A 70 24.85 7.11 17.99
N ASP A 71 24.95 7.95 19.02
CA ASP A 71 26.19 8.12 19.78
C ASP A 71 26.56 6.77 20.44
N GLU A 72 27.73 6.21 20.09
CA GLU A 72 28.37 5.07 20.77
C GLU A 72 29.10 5.49 22.06
#